data_AF-A0A2N2MN27-F1
#
_entry.id   AF-A0A2N2MN27-F1
#
_cell.length_a   1.000
_cell.length_b   1.000
_cell.length_c   1.000
_cell.angle_alpha   90.00
_cell.angle_beta   90.00
_cell.angle_gamma   90.00
#
_symmetry.space_group_name_H-M   'P 1'
#
loop_
_entity.id
_entity.type
_entity.pdbx_description
1 polymer ?
#
loop_
_entity_poly.entity_id
_entity_poly.type
_entity_poly.pdbx_seq_one_letter_code
_entity_poly.pdbx_strand_id
1 'polypeptide(L)'
;MKKLIMVFTLFWLLLFTACAPAPAEQPVEEVPVATQNPRATQTPAGGTGYPAAVFAARADLAKELGLKPEEISIVAIEPKEWTDSCLGLGSPAEICAAVITPGYLVRLNVNDLEYVYHTDANGKSLRMAGEPGPAGGEGSTDKPVIFWQREGGIAGFCDKLTISDSGSYAFESCKGAALTGQLTESQLEQLQAFGSSFSPFSQETKDKAVADSMSVRLVFNGTGSVLSSPDEQQAIGAFAAEIAAIARASAAPDAEREAAQTALRGFLAALNSGDFILGAKLYGGETETLASWNPDIENDLPLWLERGCTQNGLQCLPVRSTLYRGPDARGGYQFLVEFTAPDGSLFHQGPCCGDESGGPFPSSFTFSVIKSGENWLVMELPPYMP
;
A
#
# COMPACT_ATOMS: atom_id res chain seq x y z
N MET A 1 -58.42 -26.35 54.95
CA MET A 1 -57.96 -27.59 55.62
C MET A 1 -56.43 -27.49 55.67
N LYS A 2 -55.83 -27.05 56.80
CA LYS A 2 -55.38 -27.86 57.97
C LYS A 2 -54.35 -28.91 57.51
N LYS A 3 -53.10 -28.99 57.99
CA LYS A 3 -52.47 -28.72 59.33
C LYS A 3 -50.96 -28.43 59.08
N LEU A 4 -50.24 -27.50 59.73
CA LEU A 4 -49.99 -27.15 61.15
C LEU A 4 -49.09 -28.15 61.92
N ILE A 5 -48.10 -27.57 62.64
CA ILE A 5 -47.25 -28.01 63.78
C ILE A 5 -45.75 -27.92 63.36
N MET A 6 -44.91 -26.94 63.76
CA MET A 6 -44.59 -26.21 65.01
C MET A 6 -43.79 -27.03 66.05
N VAL A 7 -42.82 -26.34 66.70
CA VAL A 7 -41.99 -26.68 67.89
C VAL A 7 -40.57 -27.16 67.51
N PHE A 8 -39.49 -26.37 67.53
CA PHE A 8 -38.87 -25.45 68.52
C PHE A 8 -38.20 -26.18 69.71
N THR A 9 -36.86 -26.37 69.65
CA THR A 9 -35.87 -26.35 70.75
C THR A 9 -34.50 -26.72 70.17
N LEU A 10 -33.50 -25.84 70.03
CA LEU A 10 -32.61 -25.21 71.04
C LEU A 10 -31.46 -26.14 71.51
N PHE A 11 -30.24 -25.57 71.58
CA PHE A 11 -28.96 -26.11 72.11
C PHE A 11 -28.21 -27.09 71.17
N TRP A 12 -26.90 -27.01 70.92
CA TRP A 12 -25.79 -26.28 71.55
C TRP A 12 -24.53 -26.41 70.68
N LEU A 13 -23.70 -25.35 70.67
CA LEU A 13 -22.23 -25.30 70.52
C LEU A 13 -21.47 -26.46 69.83
N LEU A 14 -20.66 -26.10 68.82
CA LEU A 14 -19.19 -26.25 68.92
C LEU A 14 -18.47 -25.42 67.84
N LEU A 15 -17.79 -24.39 68.33
CA LEU A 15 -16.77 -23.59 67.65
C LEU A 15 -15.51 -24.43 67.41
N PHE A 16 -14.87 -24.31 66.25
CA PHE A 16 -13.40 -24.24 66.14
C PHE A 16 -13.00 -23.50 64.86
N THR A 17 -12.89 -22.19 64.98
CA THR A 17 -12.03 -21.35 64.14
C THR A 17 -10.58 -21.69 64.47
N ALA A 18 -9.88 -22.39 63.59
CA ALA A 18 -8.43 -22.54 63.66
C ALA A 18 -7.78 -21.38 62.89
N CYS A 19 -7.26 -20.41 63.63
CA CYS A 19 -6.32 -19.41 63.13
C CYS A 19 -4.92 -20.05 63.21
N ALA A 20 -4.29 -20.35 62.07
CA ALA A 20 -2.90 -20.78 62.04
C ALA A 20 -1.98 -19.53 62.04
N PRO A 21 -0.93 -19.47 62.88
CA PRO A 21 0.02 -18.38 62.84
C PRO A 21 0.94 -18.50 61.63
N ALA A 22 1.19 -17.37 60.97
CA ALA A 22 2.14 -17.22 59.88
C ALA A 22 3.57 -17.59 60.36
N PRO A 23 4.38 -18.27 59.53
CA PRO A 23 5.80 -18.49 59.83
C PRO A 23 6.55 -17.16 59.86
N ALA A 24 7.41 -17.00 60.87
CA ALA A 24 8.32 -15.89 60.98
C ALA A 24 9.33 -15.89 59.80
N GLU A 25 9.31 -14.82 59.03
CA GLU A 25 10.23 -14.56 57.93
C GLU A 25 11.59 -14.11 58.50
N GLN A 26 12.66 -14.83 58.15
CA GLN A 26 14.02 -14.50 58.56
C GLN A 26 14.57 -13.33 57.72
N PRO A 27 15.44 -12.47 58.27
CA PRO A 27 15.98 -11.34 57.54
C PRO A 27 16.95 -11.85 56.46
N VAL A 28 16.64 -11.59 55.19
CA VAL A 28 17.55 -11.85 54.08
C VAL A 28 18.47 -10.63 53.92
N GLU A 29 19.76 -10.90 54.02
CA GLU A 29 20.88 -9.99 53.88
C GLU A 29 20.91 -9.35 52.48
N GLU A 30 20.97 -8.01 52.42
CA GLU A 30 20.95 -7.23 51.18
C GLU A 30 22.22 -7.45 50.33
N VAL A 31 22.05 -8.02 49.14
CA VAL A 31 23.08 -8.02 48.09
C VAL A 31 22.89 -6.76 47.24
N PRO A 32 23.95 -5.96 46.97
CA PRO A 32 23.79 -4.66 46.35
C PRO A 32 23.43 -4.78 44.86
N VAL A 33 22.27 -4.22 44.48
CA VAL A 33 21.88 -4.03 43.08
C VAL A 33 22.60 -2.81 42.54
N ALA A 34 23.67 -3.05 41.79
CA ALA A 34 24.26 -2.07 40.91
C ALA A 34 23.78 -2.30 39.46
N THR A 35 22.97 -1.34 39.02
CA THR A 35 23.02 -0.67 37.70
C THR A 35 22.58 -1.39 36.41
N GLN A 36 21.58 -0.72 35.81
CA GLN A 36 21.47 -0.31 34.39
C GLN A 36 20.65 -1.20 33.45
N ASN A 37 19.46 -0.68 33.18
CA ASN A 37 18.74 -0.81 31.92
C ASN A 37 19.52 -0.08 30.81
N PRO A 38 19.68 -0.68 29.63
CA PRO A 38 19.75 0.13 28.42
C PRO A 38 18.84 -0.40 27.32
N ARG A 39 17.75 0.35 27.08
CA ARG A 39 17.34 0.65 25.70
C ARG A 39 18.43 1.54 25.11
N ALA A 40 19.26 0.99 24.24
CA ALA A 40 20.16 1.74 23.40
C ALA A 40 20.15 1.13 22.01
N THR A 41 19.62 1.91 21.07
CA THR A 41 19.96 1.87 19.66
C THR A 41 21.48 1.78 19.53
N GLN A 42 21.99 0.67 19.00
CA GLN A 42 23.36 0.59 18.52
C GLN A 42 23.32 0.07 17.10
N THR A 43 23.52 0.99 16.16
CA THR A 43 24.13 0.68 14.87
C THR A 43 25.62 0.48 15.11
N PRO A 44 26.22 -0.69 14.80
CA PRO A 44 27.67 -0.82 14.78
C PRO A 44 28.17 -0.69 13.34
N ALA A 45 28.76 0.46 13.05
CA ALA A 45 29.69 0.61 11.94
C ALA A 45 31.00 -0.13 12.26
N GLY A 46 31.42 -1.05 11.39
CA GLY A 46 32.78 -1.62 11.36
C GLY A 46 33.00 -2.81 12.31
N GLY A 47 33.29 -3.98 11.74
CA GLY A 47 33.26 -5.27 12.44
C GLY A 47 34.41 -5.57 13.41
N THR A 48 34.08 -6.36 14.43
CA THR A 48 34.76 -7.58 14.92
C THR A 48 33.94 -8.09 16.11
N GLY A 49 33.06 -9.08 15.90
CA GLY A 49 32.27 -9.64 17.01
C GLY A 49 30.96 -10.34 16.64
N TYR A 50 30.58 -10.39 15.37
CA TYR A 50 29.33 -11.04 14.97
C TYR A 50 29.44 -12.58 15.01
N PRO A 51 28.35 -13.30 15.36
CA PRO A 51 28.30 -14.75 15.27
C PRO A 51 28.66 -15.26 13.87
N ALA A 52 29.22 -16.47 13.79
CA ALA A 52 29.53 -17.13 12.51
C ALA A 52 28.31 -17.18 11.57
N ALA A 53 27.11 -17.33 12.14
CA ALA A 53 25.84 -17.26 11.45
C ALA A 53 25.62 -15.98 10.61
N VAL A 54 26.07 -14.83 11.10
CA VAL A 54 25.90 -13.54 10.40
C VAL A 54 26.81 -13.50 9.17
N PHE A 55 28.04 -13.99 9.30
CA PHE A 55 28.96 -14.08 8.18
C PHE A 55 28.49 -15.12 7.15
N ALA A 56 27.88 -16.22 7.60
CA ALA A 56 27.27 -17.22 6.72
C ALA A 56 26.11 -16.61 5.91
N ALA A 57 25.17 -15.90 6.57
CA ALA A 57 24.08 -15.20 5.89
C ALA A 57 24.60 -14.14 4.90
N ARG A 58 25.62 -13.35 5.30
CA ARG A 58 26.22 -12.34 4.42
C ARG A 58 26.92 -12.95 3.21
N ALA A 59 27.60 -14.08 3.39
CA ALA A 59 28.26 -14.79 2.30
C ALA A 59 27.25 -15.44 1.34
N ASP A 60 26.15 -15.96 1.86
CA ASP A 60 25.06 -16.51 1.07
C ASP A 60 24.42 -15.42 0.18
N LEU A 61 24.03 -14.29 0.77
CA LEU A 61 23.46 -13.16 0.04
C LEU A 61 24.44 -12.57 -0.99
N ALA A 62 25.73 -12.46 -0.64
CA ALA A 62 26.77 -12.01 -1.56
C ALA A 62 26.87 -12.90 -2.80
N LYS A 63 26.79 -14.22 -2.60
CA LYS A 63 26.80 -15.19 -3.70
C LYS A 63 25.55 -15.06 -4.57
N GLU A 64 24.37 -14.90 -3.95
CA GLU A 64 23.10 -14.78 -4.66
C GLU A 64 23.04 -13.52 -5.53
N LEU A 65 23.49 -12.38 -5.00
CA LEU A 65 23.47 -11.09 -5.71
C LEU A 65 24.71 -10.84 -6.59
N GLY A 66 25.72 -11.72 -6.54
CA GLY A 66 26.99 -11.52 -7.25
C GLY A 66 27.80 -10.32 -6.74
N LEU A 67 27.67 -9.99 -5.44
CA LEU A 67 28.33 -8.87 -4.77
C LEU A 67 29.47 -9.35 -3.88
N LYS A 68 30.32 -8.43 -3.41
CA LYS A 68 31.27 -8.75 -2.33
C LYS A 68 30.56 -8.66 -0.97
N PRO A 69 30.89 -9.51 0.01
CA PRO A 69 30.29 -9.44 1.35
C PRO A 69 30.44 -8.06 2.02
N GLU A 70 31.47 -7.29 1.67
CA GLU A 70 31.72 -5.96 2.21
C GLU A 70 30.75 -4.90 1.67
N GLU A 71 30.07 -5.18 0.55
CA GLU A 71 29.03 -4.32 -0.02
C GLU A 71 27.67 -4.53 0.67
N ILE A 72 27.59 -5.49 1.60
CA ILE A 72 26.36 -5.85 2.32
C ILE A 72 26.47 -5.33 3.76
N SER A 73 25.54 -4.45 4.12
CA SER A 73 25.45 -3.88 5.46
C SER A 73 24.70 -4.83 6.39
N ILE A 74 25.15 -4.97 7.63
CA ILE A 74 24.42 -5.70 8.67
C ILE A 74 23.55 -4.69 9.41
N VAL A 75 22.23 -4.86 9.36
CA VAL A 75 21.25 -3.94 9.96
C VAL A 75 20.95 -4.34 11.40
N ALA A 76 20.63 -5.62 11.62
CA ALA A 76 20.31 -6.14 12.94
C ALA A 76 20.64 -7.63 13.06
N ILE A 77 20.87 -8.06 14.29
CA ILE A 77 21.08 -9.46 14.65
C ILE A 77 20.35 -9.71 15.96
N GLU A 78 19.37 -10.60 15.92
CA GLU A 78 18.54 -10.94 17.07
C GLU A 78 18.66 -12.44 17.36
N PRO A 79 19.13 -12.85 18.55
CA PRO A 79 19.04 -14.25 18.96
C PRO A 79 17.58 -14.71 18.97
N LYS A 80 17.29 -15.85 18.35
CA LYS A 80 15.94 -16.39 18.24
C LYS A 80 15.93 -17.91 18.36
N GLU A 81 14.90 -18.43 19.00
CA GLU A 81 14.62 -19.86 19.04
C GLU A 81 13.54 -20.19 18.02
N TRP A 82 13.87 -21.07 17.06
CA TRP A 82 12.95 -21.51 16.03
C TRP A 82 12.19 -22.75 16.48
N THR A 83 10.93 -22.88 16.07
CA THR A 83 10.03 -23.97 16.48
C THR A 83 10.36 -25.31 15.85
N ASP A 84 11.16 -25.32 14.79
CA ASP A 84 11.47 -26.50 13.98
C ASP A 84 12.85 -26.40 13.32
N SER A 85 13.28 -27.51 12.70
CA SER A 85 14.56 -27.60 11.97
C SER A 85 14.62 -26.80 10.66
N CYS A 86 13.47 -26.29 10.17
CA CYS A 86 13.39 -25.41 9.01
C CYS A 86 13.44 -23.94 9.40
N LEU A 87 13.76 -23.64 10.66
CA LEU A 87 13.93 -22.29 11.18
C LEU A 87 12.63 -21.47 11.07
N GLY A 88 11.47 -22.13 11.15
CA GLY A 88 10.15 -21.50 11.00
C GLY A 88 9.80 -21.06 9.58
N LEU A 89 10.57 -21.50 8.57
CA LEU A 89 10.38 -21.18 7.14
C LEU A 89 10.19 -22.46 6.30
N GLY A 90 9.57 -23.49 6.87
CA GLY A 90 9.19 -24.70 6.14
C GLY A 90 8.04 -24.40 5.18
N SER A 91 8.13 -24.87 3.93
CA SER A 91 6.99 -24.81 3.00
C SER A 91 5.87 -25.78 3.46
N PRO A 92 4.61 -25.59 3.02
CA PRO A 92 3.53 -26.52 3.37
C PRO A 92 3.76 -27.99 2.98
N ALA A 93 4.64 -28.24 2.01
CA ALA A 93 5.00 -29.58 1.53
C ALA A 93 6.26 -30.15 2.20
N GLU A 94 6.97 -29.35 3.01
CA GLU A 94 8.23 -29.74 3.64
C GLU A 94 7.99 -30.31 5.04
N ILE A 95 8.59 -31.47 5.34
CA ILE A 95 8.50 -32.07 6.67
C ILE A 95 9.69 -31.60 7.50
N CYS A 96 9.42 -30.65 8.39
CA CYS A 96 10.40 -30.13 9.34
C CYS A 96 10.34 -30.92 10.65
N ALA A 97 11.50 -31.26 11.21
CA ALA A 97 11.54 -31.88 12.53
C ALA A 97 11.12 -30.85 13.58
N ALA A 98 10.17 -31.23 14.45
CA ALA A 98 9.67 -30.39 15.54
C ALA A 98 10.68 -30.30 16.69
N VAL A 99 11.80 -29.62 16.44
CA VAL A 99 12.89 -29.41 17.39
C VAL A 99 13.17 -27.91 17.53
N ILE A 100 13.22 -27.45 18.79
CA ILE A 100 13.62 -26.07 19.06
C ILE A 100 15.07 -25.88 18.63
N THR A 101 15.27 -24.98 17.66
CA THR A 101 16.59 -24.72 17.06
C THR A 101 17.04 -23.32 17.43
N PRO A 102 18.02 -23.15 18.34
CA PRO A 102 18.58 -21.84 18.65
C PRO A 102 19.34 -21.28 17.46
N GLY A 103 19.23 -19.97 17.24
CA GLY A 103 19.94 -19.29 16.18
C GLY A 103 19.72 -17.79 16.16
N TYR A 104 19.74 -17.20 14.96
CA TYR A 104 19.68 -15.76 14.79
C TYR A 104 18.72 -15.36 13.68
N LEU A 105 17.96 -14.30 13.91
CA LEU A 105 17.31 -13.50 12.87
C LEU A 105 18.29 -12.40 12.46
N VAL A 106 18.79 -12.47 11.23
CA VAL A 106 19.82 -11.56 10.70
C VAL A 106 19.19 -10.69 9.63
N ARG A 107 19.28 -9.37 9.79
CA ARG A 107 18.83 -8.38 8.81
C ARG A 107 20.05 -7.82 8.09
N LEU A 108 20.09 -7.97 6.77
CA LEU A 108 21.13 -7.46 5.90
C LEU A 108 20.53 -6.39 4.98
N ASN A 109 21.29 -5.37 4.60
CA ASN A 109 20.84 -4.34 3.68
C ASN A 109 21.75 -4.25 2.45
N VAL A 110 21.11 -4.18 1.29
CA VAL A 110 21.74 -3.91 0.00
C VAL A 110 20.83 -2.95 -0.76
N ASN A 111 21.35 -1.78 -1.14
CA ASN A 111 20.62 -0.78 -1.92
C ASN A 111 19.21 -0.46 -1.36
N ASP A 112 19.12 -0.20 -0.05
CA ASP A 112 17.89 0.12 0.69
C ASP A 112 16.84 -1.01 0.80
N LEU A 113 17.17 -2.19 0.28
CA LEU A 113 16.42 -3.41 0.51
C LEU A 113 17.00 -4.19 1.68
N GLU A 114 16.13 -4.60 2.60
CA GLU A 114 16.43 -5.46 3.73
C GLU A 114 16.12 -6.91 3.40
N TYR A 115 17.14 -7.75 3.57
CA TYR A 115 17.10 -9.20 3.42
C TYR A 115 17.12 -9.82 4.82
N VAL A 116 16.09 -10.59 5.13
CA VAL A 116 15.95 -11.24 6.43
C VAL A 116 16.39 -12.69 6.30
N TYR A 117 17.31 -13.13 7.14
CA TYR A 117 17.76 -14.51 7.23
C TYR A 117 17.41 -15.11 8.58
N HIS A 118 16.85 -16.30 8.57
CA HIS A 118 16.79 -17.16 9.75
C HIS A 118 17.96 -18.13 9.68
N THR A 119 18.77 -18.19 10.74
CA THR A 119 19.93 -19.10 10.81
C THR A 119 19.84 -19.96 12.07
N ASP A 120 20.53 -21.09 12.08
CA ASP A 120 20.92 -21.74 13.34
C ASP A 120 22.07 -20.96 14.03
N ALA A 121 22.45 -21.38 15.23
CA ALA A 121 23.45 -20.68 16.05
C ALA A 121 24.87 -20.67 15.45
N ASN A 122 25.18 -21.57 14.52
CA ASN A 122 26.53 -21.73 13.96
C ASN A 122 26.62 -21.36 12.47
N GLY A 123 25.51 -21.01 11.84
CA GLY A 123 25.42 -20.66 10.43
C GLY A 123 25.48 -21.85 9.48
N LYS A 124 25.26 -23.08 9.94
CA LYS A 124 25.27 -24.28 9.06
C LYS A 124 23.95 -24.45 8.32
N SER A 125 22.84 -24.10 8.98
CA SER A 125 21.53 -23.98 8.36
C SER A 125 21.12 -22.51 8.35
N LEU A 126 20.74 -22.01 7.19
CA LEU A 126 20.24 -20.65 7.00
C LEU A 126 19.20 -20.64 5.88
N ARG A 127 18.22 -19.75 5.99
CA ARG A 127 17.15 -19.54 5.00
C ARG A 127 16.81 -18.06 4.93
N MET A 128 16.67 -17.54 3.72
CA MET A 128 16.11 -16.21 3.51
C MET A 128 14.59 -16.25 3.75
N ALA A 129 14.09 -15.28 4.50
CA ALA A 129 12.68 -15.13 4.82
C ALA A 129 12.01 -14.25 3.75
N GLY A 130 11.36 -14.87 2.78
CA GLY A 130 10.62 -14.17 1.73
C GLY A 130 11.51 -13.35 0.78
N GLU A 131 10.88 -12.47 0.02
CA GLU A 131 11.57 -11.52 -0.85
C GLU A 131 12.04 -10.30 -0.05
N PRO A 132 13.14 -9.65 -0.44
CA PRO A 132 13.66 -8.49 0.28
C PRO A 132 12.69 -7.31 0.28
N GLY A 133 12.40 -6.74 1.45
CA GLY A 133 11.52 -5.57 1.59
C GLY A 133 12.32 -4.27 1.72
N PRO A 134 11.68 -3.08 1.63
CA PRO A 134 12.36 -1.84 1.97
C PRO A 134 12.76 -1.81 3.45
N ALA A 135 13.90 -1.19 3.75
CA ALA A 135 14.44 -1.11 5.09
C ALA A 135 13.45 -0.47 6.10
N GLY A 136 13.28 -1.10 7.27
CA GLY A 136 12.47 -0.56 8.38
C GLY A 136 11.01 -1.07 8.49
N GLY A 137 10.63 -2.10 7.73
CA GLY A 137 9.25 -2.62 7.72
C GLY A 137 8.85 -3.56 8.87
N GLU A 138 9.78 -4.16 9.62
CA GLU A 138 9.43 -5.21 10.58
C GLU A 138 9.03 -4.65 11.95
N GLY A 139 7.74 -4.76 12.26
CA GLY A 139 7.09 -4.17 13.45
C GLY A 139 6.06 -3.08 13.11
N SER A 140 6.01 -2.63 11.85
CA SER A 140 4.93 -1.80 11.33
C SER A 140 3.67 -2.65 11.10
N THR A 141 2.51 -2.14 11.50
CA THR A 141 1.21 -2.71 11.11
C THR A 141 0.87 -2.43 9.64
N ASP A 142 1.57 -1.46 9.03
CA ASP A 142 1.43 -1.06 7.64
C ASP A 142 2.63 -1.63 6.87
N LYS A 143 2.41 -2.75 6.18
CA LYS A 143 3.49 -3.57 5.61
C LYS A 143 3.77 -3.15 4.18
N PRO A 144 5.03 -2.92 3.79
CA PRO A 144 5.38 -2.66 2.39
C PRO A 144 5.00 -3.83 1.48
N VAL A 145 4.16 -3.57 0.48
CA VAL A 145 3.73 -4.56 -0.52
C VAL A 145 4.46 -4.36 -1.84
N ILE A 146 4.71 -3.12 -2.26
CA ILE A 146 5.47 -2.81 -3.47
C ILE A 146 6.66 -1.94 -3.10
N PHE A 147 7.85 -2.36 -3.54
CA PHE A 147 9.00 -1.49 -3.70
C PHE A 147 9.31 -1.38 -5.18
N TRP A 148 9.38 -0.15 -5.69
CA TRP A 148 9.71 0.14 -7.07
C TRP A 148 10.81 1.18 -7.12
N GLN A 149 11.83 0.94 -7.92
CA GLN A 149 12.98 1.83 -8.07
C GLN A 149 13.33 1.95 -9.54
N ARG A 150 13.58 3.19 -10.00
CA ARG A 150 14.08 3.48 -11.34
C ARG A 150 15.31 4.35 -11.25
N GLU A 151 16.42 3.86 -11.81
CA GLU A 151 17.71 4.55 -11.81
C GLU A 151 18.32 4.59 -13.22
N GLY A 152 19.13 5.62 -13.48
CA GLY A 152 19.88 5.77 -14.74
C GLY A 152 19.09 6.48 -15.84
N GLY A 153 19.38 6.16 -17.10
CA GLY A 153 18.87 6.89 -18.26
C GLY A 153 19.56 8.24 -18.47
N ILE A 154 19.46 8.79 -19.69
CA ILE A 154 20.05 10.10 -20.05
C ILE A 154 19.53 11.25 -19.16
N ALA A 155 18.34 11.10 -18.58
CA ALA A 155 17.75 12.07 -17.67
C ALA A 155 18.30 11.97 -16.22
N GLY A 156 19.04 10.91 -15.90
CA GLY A 156 19.52 10.62 -14.54
C GLY A 156 18.37 10.37 -13.58
N PHE A 157 17.46 9.45 -13.93
CA PHE A 157 16.41 9.01 -13.03
C PHE A 157 17.02 8.41 -11.77
N CYS A 158 16.32 8.64 -10.66
CA CYS A 158 16.65 8.13 -9.36
C CYS A 158 15.38 8.30 -8.54
N ASP A 159 14.42 7.42 -8.82
CA ASP A 159 13.10 7.43 -8.23
C ASP A 159 12.96 6.15 -7.41
N LYS A 160 12.42 6.29 -6.19
CA LYS A 160 12.10 5.18 -5.30
C LYS A 160 10.67 5.36 -4.82
N LEU A 161 9.89 4.30 -4.84
CA LEU A 161 8.52 4.27 -4.36
C LEU A 161 8.34 3.05 -3.48
N THR A 162 7.81 3.25 -2.29
CA THR A 162 7.31 2.19 -1.42
C THR A 162 5.81 2.38 -1.26
N ILE A 163 5.03 1.33 -1.48
CA ILE A 163 3.58 1.29 -1.25
C ILE A 163 3.29 0.21 -0.22
N SER A 164 2.54 0.56 0.82
CA SER A 164 2.14 -0.35 1.88
C SER A 164 0.74 -0.92 1.66
N ASP A 165 0.39 -1.99 2.39
CA ASP A 165 -0.89 -2.69 2.29
C ASP A 165 -2.11 -1.81 2.63
N SER A 166 -1.94 -0.78 3.47
CA SER A 166 -2.97 0.22 3.72
C SER A 166 -3.21 1.19 2.56
N GLY A 167 -2.35 1.16 1.52
CA GLY A 167 -2.33 2.13 0.44
C GLY A 167 -1.58 3.43 0.76
N SER A 168 -0.93 3.52 1.93
CA SER A 168 0.04 4.58 2.15
C SER A 168 1.24 4.40 1.20
N TYR A 169 1.83 5.50 0.73
CA TYR A 169 3.06 5.42 -0.05
C TYR A 169 4.07 6.49 0.32
N ALA A 170 5.34 6.17 0.14
CA ALA A 170 6.47 7.07 0.23
C ALA A 170 7.21 7.09 -1.12
N PHE A 171 7.39 8.28 -1.68
CA PHE A 171 8.11 8.52 -2.92
C PHE A 171 9.34 9.38 -2.64
N GLU A 172 10.48 8.96 -3.15
CA GLU A 172 11.73 9.68 -3.07
C GLU A 172 12.32 9.85 -4.46
N SER A 173 13.00 10.97 -4.67
CA SER A 173 13.93 11.07 -5.78
C SER A 173 15.24 11.72 -5.36
N CYS A 174 16.32 11.50 -6.11
CA CYS A 174 17.59 12.18 -5.86
C CYS A 174 17.49 13.72 -5.85
N LYS A 175 16.40 14.30 -6.37
CA LYS A 175 16.15 15.73 -6.41
C LYS A 175 14.83 16.04 -5.73
N GLY A 176 14.88 16.38 -4.45
CA GLY A 176 13.71 16.87 -3.71
C GLY A 176 13.60 16.28 -2.32
N ALA A 177 12.55 16.67 -1.61
CA ALA A 177 12.18 16.04 -0.35
C ALA A 177 11.45 14.72 -0.63
N ALA A 178 11.55 13.78 0.30
CA ALA A 178 10.67 12.63 0.34
C ALA A 178 9.21 13.11 0.44
N LEU A 179 8.34 12.48 -0.35
CA LEU A 179 6.92 12.76 -0.40
C LEU A 179 6.18 11.55 0.15
N THR A 180 5.09 11.81 0.86
CA THR A 180 4.16 10.78 1.32
C THR A 180 2.78 11.06 0.75
N GLY A 181 2.03 10.02 0.46
CA GLY A 181 0.65 10.16 0.04
C GLY A 181 -0.16 8.91 0.31
N GLN A 182 -1.41 8.94 -0.14
CA GLN A 182 -2.35 7.84 -0.04
C GLN A 182 -2.83 7.48 -1.44
N LEU A 183 -2.93 6.20 -1.73
CA LEU A 183 -3.62 5.70 -2.91
C LEU A 183 -5.08 6.15 -2.90
N THR A 184 -5.62 6.40 -4.09
CA THR A 184 -7.07 6.51 -4.29
C THR A 184 -7.75 5.16 -4.01
N GLU A 185 -9.07 5.14 -3.86
CA GLU A 185 -9.76 3.89 -3.51
C GLU A 185 -9.68 2.86 -4.63
N SER A 186 -9.80 3.29 -5.90
CA SER A 186 -9.58 2.43 -7.08
C SER A 186 -8.17 1.84 -7.10
N GLN A 187 -7.15 2.65 -6.79
CA GLN A 187 -5.76 2.18 -6.71
C GLN A 187 -5.55 1.20 -5.54
N LEU A 188 -6.22 1.43 -4.40
CA LEU A 188 -6.15 0.53 -3.25
C LEU A 188 -6.83 -0.81 -3.55
N GLU A 189 -8.00 -0.81 -4.20
CA GLU A 189 -8.67 -2.03 -4.67
C GLU A 189 -7.77 -2.81 -5.62
N GLN A 190 -7.09 -2.13 -6.55
CA GLN A 190 -6.13 -2.75 -7.47
C GLN A 190 -4.92 -3.35 -6.74
N LEU A 191 -4.33 -2.62 -5.78
CA LEU A 191 -3.22 -3.11 -4.95
C LEU A 191 -3.64 -4.36 -4.16
N GLN A 192 -4.83 -4.33 -3.54
CA GLN A 192 -5.36 -5.44 -2.78
C GLN A 192 -5.62 -6.67 -3.67
N ALA A 193 -6.16 -6.47 -4.88
CA ALA A 193 -6.37 -7.54 -5.84
C ALA A 193 -5.06 -8.21 -6.25
N PHE A 194 -3.99 -7.44 -6.49
CA PHE A 194 -2.65 -8.00 -6.69
C PHE A 194 -2.17 -8.76 -5.44
N GLY A 195 -2.26 -8.11 -4.28
CA GLY A 195 -1.77 -8.60 -2.99
C GLY A 195 -2.40 -9.91 -2.54
N SER A 196 -3.68 -10.14 -2.82
CA SER A 196 -4.36 -11.40 -2.49
C SER A 196 -4.14 -12.51 -3.51
N SER A 197 -3.77 -12.17 -4.76
CA SER A 197 -3.68 -13.13 -5.86
C SER A 197 -2.29 -13.71 -5.98
N PHE A 198 -1.26 -12.85 -6.05
CA PHE A 198 0.08 -13.26 -6.43
C PHE A 198 0.99 -13.53 -5.22
N SER A 199 1.85 -14.54 -5.36
CA SER A 199 2.95 -14.80 -4.44
C SER A 199 4.03 -13.72 -4.56
N PRO A 200 4.90 -13.56 -3.54
CA PRO A 200 6.01 -12.64 -3.62
C PRO A 200 6.93 -12.92 -4.82
N PHE A 201 7.51 -11.86 -5.38
CA PHE A 201 8.55 -11.94 -6.39
C PHE A 201 9.43 -10.68 -6.40
N SER A 202 10.62 -10.80 -6.98
CA SER A 202 11.52 -9.69 -7.27
C SER A 202 12.00 -9.76 -8.72
N GLN A 203 12.02 -8.62 -9.39
CA GLN A 203 12.48 -8.49 -10.77
C GLN A 203 13.35 -7.24 -10.92
N GLU A 204 14.45 -7.38 -11.67
CA GLU A 204 15.22 -6.25 -12.16
C GLU A 204 15.28 -6.29 -13.69
N THR A 205 14.83 -5.21 -14.32
CA THR A 205 14.95 -5.00 -15.76
C THR A 205 16.03 -3.97 -16.01
N LYS A 206 17.01 -4.33 -16.83
CA LYS A 206 18.09 -3.43 -17.23
C LYS A 206 18.17 -3.36 -18.75
N ASP A 207 18.22 -2.15 -19.29
CA ASP A 207 18.40 -1.95 -20.72
C ASP A 207 19.74 -2.54 -21.17
N LYS A 208 19.78 -3.10 -22.38
CA LYS A 208 21.01 -3.69 -22.96
C LYS A 208 22.05 -2.61 -23.24
N ALA A 209 22.89 -2.37 -22.24
CA ALA A 209 24.24 -1.80 -22.24
C ALA A 209 24.58 -0.72 -23.30
N VAL A 210 24.42 0.54 -22.89
CA VAL A 210 25.22 1.71 -23.32
C VAL A 210 25.49 2.55 -22.06
N ALA A 211 26.44 3.49 -22.10
CA ALA A 211 26.50 4.56 -21.10
C ALA A 211 25.08 5.14 -20.89
N ASP A 212 24.71 5.39 -19.64
CA ASP A 212 23.36 5.82 -19.20
C ASP A 212 22.27 4.72 -19.21
N SER A 213 22.60 3.43 -19.08
CA SER A 213 21.60 2.36 -18.98
C SER A 213 20.59 2.60 -17.86
N MET A 214 19.29 2.49 -18.16
CA MET A 214 18.23 2.53 -17.16
C MET A 214 18.06 1.14 -16.52
N SER A 215 17.86 1.12 -15.20
CA SER A 215 17.46 -0.07 -14.44
C SER A 215 16.16 0.22 -13.70
N VAL A 216 15.22 -0.72 -13.77
CA VAL A 216 13.98 -0.72 -13.00
C VAL A 216 13.97 -1.97 -12.14
N ARG A 217 13.84 -1.79 -10.83
CA ARG A 217 13.70 -2.87 -9.86
C ARG A 217 12.31 -2.82 -9.27
N LEU A 218 11.65 -3.98 -9.22
CA LEU A 218 10.34 -4.19 -8.63
C LEU A 218 10.45 -5.34 -7.64
N VAL A 219 10.09 -5.09 -6.39
CA VAL A 219 9.83 -6.12 -5.39
C VAL A 219 8.37 -6.06 -5.02
N PHE A 220 7.70 -7.21 -5.08
CA PHE A 220 6.31 -7.37 -4.73
C PHE A 220 6.18 -8.41 -3.62
N ASN A 221 5.55 -8.04 -2.51
CA ASN A 221 5.35 -8.85 -1.32
C ASN A 221 3.86 -9.18 -1.12
N GLY A 222 3.26 -9.81 -2.13
CA GLY A 222 1.89 -10.31 -2.05
C GLY A 222 1.73 -11.47 -1.06
N THR A 223 0.50 -11.66 -0.59
CA THR A 223 0.10 -12.75 0.31
C THR A 223 -0.56 -13.92 -0.42
N GLY A 224 -0.74 -13.79 -1.74
CA GLY A 224 -1.34 -14.81 -2.59
C GLY A 224 -0.41 -16.00 -2.83
N SER A 225 -0.92 -16.98 -3.56
CA SER A 225 -0.19 -18.21 -3.89
C SER A 225 0.01 -18.43 -5.39
N VAL A 226 -0.56 -17.57 -6.23
CA VAL A 226 -0.44 -17.68 -7.69
C VAL A 226 0.89 -17.08 -8.14
N LEU A 227 1.66 -17.83 -8.94
CA LEU A 227 2.84 -17.29 -9.58
C LEU A 227 2.43 -16.32 -10.69
N SER A 228 2.85 -15.05 -10.60
CA SER A 228 2.60 -14.04 -11.62
C SER A 228 3.47 -14.26 -12.87
N SER A 229 2.84 -14.20 -14.04
CA SER A 229 3.48 -14.17 -15.35
C SER A 229 4.26 -12.87 -15.60
N PRO A 230 5.17 -12.81 -16.59
CA PRO A 230 5.90 -11.58 -16.91
C PRO A 230 4.99 -10.37 -17.23
N ASP A 231 3.86 -10.60 -17.90
CA ASP A 231 2.90 -9.53 -18.24
C ASP A 231 2.20 -8.99 -16.98
N GLU A 232 1.87 -9.88 -16.02
CA GLU A 232 1.30 -9.47 -14.72
C GLU A 232 2.33 -8.73 -13.86
N GLN A 233 3.59 -9.17 -13.85
CA GLN A 233 4.68 -8.45 -13.18
C GLN A 233 4.89 -7.06 -13.80
N GLN A 234 4.83 -6.95 -15.13
CA GLN A 234 4.88 -5.67 -15.83
C GLN A 234 3.69 -4.77 -15.47
N ALA A 235 2.48 -5.32 -15.31
CA ALA A 235 1.31 -4.57 -14.89
C ALA A 235 1.46 -4.01 -13.46
N ILE A 236 1.99 -4.79 -12.52
CA ILE A 236 2.31 -4.33 -11.15
C ILE A 236 3.38 -3.23 -11.19
N GLY A 237 4.42 -3.39 -12.02
CA GLY A 237 5.45 -2.36 -12.21
C GLY A 237 4.91 -1.07 -12.85
N ALA A 238 3.99 -1.19 -13.80
CA ALA A 238 3.34 -0.04 -14.44
C ALA A 238 2.43 0.71 -13.46
N PHE A 239 1.68 -0.01 -12.62
CA PHE A 239 0.92 0.56 -11.52
C PHE A 239 1.83 1.39 -10.59
N ALA A 240 2.94 0.81 -10.14
CA ALA A 240 3.91 1.53 -9.30
C ALA A 240 4.49 2.77 -9.99
N ALA A 241 4.84 2.65 -11.27
CA ALA A 241 5.37 3.76 -12.06
C ALA A 241 4.34 4.91 -12.24
N GLU A 242 3.05 4.60 -12.37
CA GLU A 242 1.98 5.60 -12.40
C GLU A 242 1.88 6.35 -11.07
N ILE A 243 1.88 5.65 -9.94
CA ILE A 243 1.87 6.28 -8.60
C ILE A 243 3.10 7.18 -8.41
N ALA A 244 4.28 6.73 -8.82
CA ALA A 244 5.51 7.52 -8.78
C ALA A 244 5.41 8.79 -9.64
N ALA A 245 4.82 8.70 -10.84
CA ALA A 245 4.62 9.84 -11.72
C ALA A 245 3.65 10.88 -11.10
N ILE A 246 2.56 10.41 -10.51
CA ILE A 246 1.58 11.24 -9.80
C ILE A 246 2.23 11.94 -8.60
N ALA A 247 2.98 11.20 -7.77
CA ALA A 247 3.68 11.75 -6.61
C ALA A 247 4.71 12.81 -7.02
N ARG A 248 5.46 12.58 -8.11
CA ARG A 248 6.38 13.57 -8.65
C ARG A 248 5.65 14.83 -9.12
N ALA A 249 4.52 14.64 -9.80
CA ALA A 249 3.74 15.72 -10.37
C ALA A 249 3.10 16.61 -9.29
N SER A 250 2.72 16.04 -8.14
CA SER A 250 2.17 16.80 -7.00
C SER A 250 3.22 17.66 -6.29
N ALA A 251 4.52 17.34 -6.42
CA ALA A 251 5.62 18.06 -5.79
C ALA A 251 5.85 19.49 -6.33
N ALA A 252 5.39 19.77 -7.56
CA ALA A 252 5.53 21.06 -8.21
C ALA A 252 4.17 21.79 -8.21
N PRO A 253 3.93 22.76 -7.31
CA PRO A 253 2.70 23.54 -7.32
C PRO A 253 2.62 24.41 -8.57
N ASP A 254 1.48 24.35 -9.25
CA ASP A 254 1.20 25.09 -10.48
C ASP A 254 -0.17 25.77 -10.35
N ALA A 255 -0.19 27.11 -10.34
CA ALA A 255 -1.42 27.89 -10.16
C ALA A 255 -2.43 27.66 -11.30
N GLU A 256 -1.95 27.42 -12.53
CA GLU A 256 -2.81 27.09 -13.66
C GLU A 256 -3.43 25.71 -13.50
N ARG A 257 -2.67 24.73 -12.99
CA ARG A 257 -3.18 23.40 -12.65
C ARG A 257 -4.26 23.47 -11.56
N GLU A 258 -4.04 24.24 -10.50
CA GLU A 258 -5.03 24.41 -9.43
C GLU A 258 -6.32 25.06 -9.96
N ALA A 259 -6.20 26.05 -10.85
CA ALA A 259 -7.34 26.68 -11.50
C ALA A 259 -8.10 25.70 -12.41
N ALA A 260 -7.39 24.89 -13.19
CA ALA A 260 -7.97 23.84 -14.03
C ALA A 260 -8.71 22.77 -13.18
N GLN A 261 -8.09 22.32 -12.09
CA GLN A 261 -8.71 21.38 -11.16
C GLN A 261 -9.95 21.95 -10.47
N THR A 262 -9.93 23.26 -10.17
CA THR A 262 -11.09 23.99 -9.64
C THR A 262 -12.23 24.03 -10.65
N ALA A 263 -11.94 24.30 -11.92
CA ALA A 263 -12.95 24.28 -12.99
C ALA A 263 -13.56 22.88 -13.17
N LEU A 264 -12.73 21.82 -13.14
CA LEU A 264 -13.19 20.43 -13.18
C LEU A 264 -14.15 20.09 -12.05
N ARG A 265 -13.76 20.40 -10.80
CA ARG A 265 -14.61 20.18 -9.63
C ARG A 265 -15.90 21.01 -9.72
N GLY A 266 -15.80 22.25 -10.20
CA GLY A 266 -16.93 23.13 -10.42
C GLY A 266 -17.94 22.57 -11.42
N PHE A 267 -17.47 22.05 -12.56
CA PHE A 267 -18.32 21.44 -13.58
C PHE A 267 -19.08 20.23 -13.02
N LEU A 268 -18.35 19.28 -12.42
CA LEU A 268 -18.95 18.05 -11.89
C LEU A 268 -19.92 18.34 -10.73
N ALA A 269 -19.59 19.29 -9.85
CA ALA A 269 -20.48 19.73 -8.78
C ALA A 269 -21.73 20.45 -9.31
N ALA A 270 -21.60 21.26 -10.37
CA ALA A 270 -22.71 21.93 -11.02
C ALA A 270 -23.71 20.90 -11.59
N LEU A 271 -23.22 19.87 -12.29
CA LEU A 271 -24.06 18.79 -12.80
C LEU A 271 -24.75 18.00 -11.68
N ASN A 272 -24.00 17.64 -10.62
CA ASN A 272 -24.57 16.91 -9.49
C ASN A 272 -25.63 17.70 -8.71
N SER A 273 -25.47 19.02 -8.61
CA SER A 273 -26.40 19.91 -7.89
C SER A 273 -27.56 20.44 -8.75
N GLY A 274 -27.57 20.15 -10.04
CA GLY A 274 -28.58 20.61 -10.99
C GLY A 274 -28.37 22.03 -11.53
N ASP A 275 -27.22 22.66 -11.29
CA ASP A 275 -26.85 23.95 -11.89
C ASP A 275 -26.29 23.74 -13.32
N PHE A 276 -27.17 23.34 -14.24
CA PHE A 276 -26.78 23.07 -15.63
C PHE A 276 -26.34 24.32 -16.40
N ILE A 277 -26.70 25.52 -15.93
CA ILE A 277 -26.23 26.78 -16.50
C ILE A 277 -24.74 26.96 -16.20
N LEU A 278 -24.30 26.72 -14.96
CA LEU A 278 -22.88 26.71 -14.63
C LEU A 278 -22.15 25.55 -15.31
N GLY A 279 -22.76 24.36 -15.33
CA GLY A 279 -22.22 23.20 -16.03
C GLY A 279 -21.90 23.50 -17.50
N ALA A 280 -22.85 24.10 -18.22
CA ALA A 280 -22.67 24.50 -19.62
C ALA A 280 -21.56 25.54 -19.82
N LYS A 281 -21.33 26.44 -18.85
CA LYS A 281 -20.23 27.43 -18.92
C LYS A 281 -18.85 26.82 -18.74
N LEU A 282 -18.76 25.70 -18.02
CA LEU A 282 -17.51 25.01 -17.72
C LEU A 282 -17.24 23.83 -18.67
N TYR A 283 -18.20 23.49 -19.54
CA TYR A 283 -18.04 22.44 -20.54
C TYR A 283 -17.51 23.02 -21.85
N GLY A 284 -16.53 22.34 -22.45
CA GLY A 284 -16.01 22.66 -23.77
C GLY A 284 -15.78 21.43 -24.65
N GLY A 285 -16.32 20.29 -24.25
CA GLY A 285 -16.26 19.04 -25.01
C GLY A 285 -17.27 18.96 -26.15
N GLU A 286 -17.25 17.84 -26.84
CA GLU A 286 -18.17 17.55 -27.94
C GLU A 286 -19.62 17.47 -27.46
N THR A 287 -20.56 18.01 -28.24
CA THR A 287 -22.00 18.02 -27.89
C THR A 287 -22.84 17.08 -28.75
N GLU A 288 -22.24 16.42 -29.75
CA GLU A 288 -22.95 15.57 -30.71
C GLU A 288 -23.75 14.45 -30.03
N THR A 289 -23.15 13.80 -29.02
CA THR A 289 -23.80 12.73 -28.24
C THR A 289 -25.03 13.25 -27.50
N LEU A 290 -24.92 14.40 -26.83
CA LEU A 290 -26.04 15.00 -26.10
C LEU A 290 -27.18 15.40 -27.03
N ALA A 291 -26.85 15.97 -28.19
CA ALA A 291 -27.82 16.33 -29.22
C ALA A 291 -28.51 15.08 -29.79
N SER A 292 -27.76 14.00 -30.03
CA SER A 292 -28.32 12.73 -30.54
C SER A 292 -29.30 12.08 -29.57
N TRP A 293 -29.07 12.19 -28.26
CA TRP A 293 -30.00 11.68 -27.24
C TRP A 293 -31.27 12.53 -27.12
N ASN A 294 -31.23 13.77 -27.60
CA ASN A 294 -32.26 14.78 -27.39
C ASN A 294 -32.63 15.50 -28.70
N PRO A 295 -33.18 14.79 -29.71
CA PRO A 295 -33.45 15.34 -31.03
C PRO A 295 -34.57 16.39 -31.05
N ASP A 296 -35.34 16.52 -29.96
CA ASP A 296 -36.40 17.50 -29.78
C ASP A 296 -35.92 18.87 -29.24
N ILE A 297 -34.64 18.98 -28.84
CA ILE A 297 -34.06 20.21 -28.28
C ILE A 297 -33.15 20.86 -29.32
N GLU A 298 -33.38 22.14 -29.60
CA GLU A 298 -32.57 22.92 -30.53
C GLU A 298 -31.48 23.72 -29.80
N ASN A 299 -30.23 23.25 -29.88
CA ASN A 299 -29.01 23.95 -29.45
C ASN A 299 -29.06 24.60 -28.04
N ASP A 300 -29.52 23.84 -27.05
CA ASP A 300 -29.58 24.27 -25.64
C ASP A 300 -28.72 23.34 -24.78
N LEU A 301 -27.44 23.69 -24.63
CA LEU A 301 -26.48 22.89 -23.87
C LEU A 301 -26.88 22.69 -22.40
N PRO A 302 -27.33 23.72 -21.64
CA PRO A 302 -27.87 23.51 -20.30
C PRO A 302 -28.97 22.45 -20.26
N LEU A 303 -29.96 22.52 -21.14
CA LEU A 303 -31.06 21.58 -21.17
C LEU A 303 -30.62 20.17 -21.60
N TRP A 304 -29.66 20.08 -22.52
CA TRP A 304 -29.03 18.81 -22.89
C TRP A 304 -28.27 18.16 -21.73
N LEU A 305 -27.53 18.94 -20.94
CA LEU A 305 -26.85 18.43 -19.74
C LEU A 305 -27.85 17.99 -18.68
N GLU A 306 -28.94 18.75 -18.50
CA GLU A 306 -30.04 18.38 -17.60
C GLU A 306 -30.63 17.02 -17.97
N ARG A 307 -31.03 16.83 -19.23
CA ARG A 307 -31.57 15.54 -19.69
C ARG A 307 -30.53 14.44 -19.69
N GLY A 308 -29.27 14.77 -19.97
CA GLY A 308 -28.14 13.87 -19.81
C GLY A 308 -28.11 13.24 -18.42
N CYS A 309 -28.13 14.06 -17.38
CA CYS A 309 -28.08 13.61 -15.98
C CYS A 309 -29.38 12.98 -15.47
N THR A 310 -30.54 13.42 -15.96
CA THR A 310 -31.85 13.05 -15.36
C THR A 310 -32.62 12.00 -16.15
N GLN A 311 -32.31 11.81 -17.43
CA GLN A 311 -33.11 10.98 -18.35
C GLN A 311 -32.26 10.06 -19.22
N ASN A 312 -31.06 10.47 -19.64
CA ASN A 312 -30.27 9.70 -20.59
C ASN A 312 -29.24 8.78 -19.94
N GLY A 313 -28.92 8.95 -18.65
CA GLY A 313 -28.06 8.02 -17.92
C GLY A 313 -26.63 8.49 -17.67
N LEU A 314 -26.33 9.79 -17.85
CA LEU A 314 -25.08 10.35 -17.33
C LEU A 314 -25.06 10.28 -15.81
N GLN A 315 -23.99 9.72 -15.27
CA GLN A 315 -23.78 9.52 -13.84
C GLN A 315 -23.22 10.79 -13.21
N CYS A 316 -24.09 11.78 -13.04
CA CYS A 316 -23.78 13.08 -12.45
C CYS A 316 -23.67 12.99 -10.91
N LEU A 317 -22.68 12.21 -10.46
CA LEU A 317 -22.46 11.81 -9.07
C LEU A 317 -21.52 12.77 -8.31
N PRO A 318 -21.53 12.76 -6.97
CA PRO A 318 -20.57 13.52 -6.18
C PRO A 318 -19.13 13.08 -6.45
N VAL A 319 -18.23 14.05 -6.62
CA VAL A 319 -16.80 13.79 -6.80
C VAL A 319 -16.20 13.27 -5.50
N ARG A 320 -15.54 12.12 -5.56
CA ARG A 320 -14.82 11.50 -4.44
C ARG A 320 -13.37 11.98 -4.37
N SER A 321 -12.66 11.89 -5.49
CA SER A 321 -11.26 12.30 -5.60
C SER A 321 -10.98 12.89 -6.98
N THR A 322 -9.96 13.76 -7.04
CA THR A 322 -9.42 14.27 -8.30
C THR A 322 -7.91 14.26 -8.17
N LEU A 323 -7.23 13.52 -9.03
CA LEU A 323 -5.79 13.31 -8.97
C LEU A 323 -5.14 13.79 -10.25
N TYR A 324 -4.15 14.67 -10.17
CA TYR A 324 -3.44 15.15 -11.34
C TYR A 324 -2.63 14.02 -11.97
N ARG A 325 -2.87 13.75 -13.26
CA ARG A 325 -2.22 12.67 -14.02
C ARG A 325 -1.05 13.17 -14.86
N GLY A 326 -1.14 14.39 -15.39
CA GLY A 326 -0.13 14.95 -16.28
C GLY A 326 -0.69 16.02 -17.22
N PRO A 327 0.15 16.64 -18.07
CA PRO A 327 -0.30 17.60 -19.06
C PRO A 327 -1.14 16.93 -20.17
N ASP A 328 -2.08 17.68 -20.76
CA ASP A 328 -2.80 17.26 -21.97
C ASP A 328 -2.09 17.76 -23.24
N ALA A 329 -2.06 16.94 -24.29
CA ALA A 329 -1.39 17.26 -25.55
C ALA A 329 -1.98 18.49 -26.29
N ARG A 330 -3.25 18.82 -26.04
CA ARG A 330 -3.92 20.01 -26.60
C ARG A 330 -3.59 21.31 -25.84
N GLY A 331 -2.84 21.21 -24.75
CA GLY A 331 -2.56 22.31 -23.83
C GLY A 331 -3.55 22.33 -22.68
N GLY A 332 -3.09 21.97 -21.48
CA GLY A 332 -3.91 21.87 -20.29
C GLY A 332 -3.48 20.69 -19.44
N TYR A 333 -4.42 20.13 -18.69
CA TYR A 333 -4.14 19.13 -17.66
C TYR A 333 -5.12 17.96 -17.74
N GLN A 334 -4.62 16.77 -17.43
CA GLN A 334 -5.42 15.56 -17.24
C GLN A 334 -5.52 15.21 -15.76
N PHE A 335 -6.70 14.79 -15.36
CA PHE A 335 -7.03 14.36 -14.01
C PHE A 335 -7.69 12.99 -14.04
N LEU A 336 -7.35 12.14 -13.09
CA LEU A 336 -8.16 10.97 -12.73
C LEU A 336 -9.24 11.42 -11.74
N VAL A 337 -10.48 11.02 -12.00
CA VAL A 337 -11.64 11.37 -11.18
C VAL A 337 -12.33 10.10 -10.74
N GLU A 338 -12.60 10.02 -9.44
CA GLU A 338 -13.46 9.00 -8.84
C GLU A 338 -14.75 9.64 -8.35
N PHE A 339 -15.84 8.89 -8.41
CA PHE A 339 -17.15 9.34 -7.96
C PHE A 339 -17.62 8.52 -6.77
N THR A 340 -18.48 9.12 -5.95
CA THR A 340 -19.14 8.45 -4.84
C THR A 340 -20.50 7.95 -5.32
N ALA A 341 -20.74 6.64 -5.20
CA ALA A 341 -22.03 6.03 -5.47
C ALA A 341 -23.08 6.47 -4.43
N PRO A 342 -24.40 6.31 -4.69
CA PRO A 342 -25.45 6.72 -3.76
C PRO A 342 -25.37 6.08 -2.36
N ASP A 343 -24.76 4.91 -2.24
CA ASP A 343 -24.53 4.21 -0.97
C ASP A 343 -23.24 4.66 -0.23
N GLY A 344 -22.48 5.61 -0.80
CA GLY A 344 -21.24 6.14 -0.26
C GLY A 344 -19.97 5.40 -0.70
N SER A 345 -20.11 4.28 -1.43
CA SER A 345 -18.99 3.50 -1.95
C SER A 345 -18.33 4.16 -3.17
N LEU A 346 -17.21 3.59 -3.62
CA LEU A 346 -16.59 3.95 -4.90
C LEU A 346 -17.52 3.57 -6.06
N PHE A 347 -17.84 4.55 -6.91
CA PHE A 347 -18.65 4.31 -8.09
C PHE A 347 -17.90 3.44 -9.10
N HIS A 348 -18.58 2.41 -9.59
CA HIS A 348 -18.15 1.56 -10.68
C HIS A 348 -19.16 1.67 -11.83
N GLN A 349 -18.70 1.88 -13.06
CA GLN A 349 -19.58 2.11 -14.22
C GLN A 349 -20.52 0.92 -14.55
N GLY A 350 -20.30 -0.26 -13.96
CA GLY A 350 -21.12 -1.43 -14.24
C GLY A 350 -21.09 -1.86 -15.72
N PRO A 351 -21.83 -2.92 -16.09
CA PRO A 351 -21.89 -3.36 -17.47
C PRO A 351 -22.76 -2.43 -18.31
N CYS A 352 -22.26 -2.00 -19.46
CA CYS A 352 -23.10 -1.35 -20.46
C CYS A 352 -23.96 -2.42 -21.15
N CYS A 353 -25.29 -2.25 -21.14
CA CYS A 353 -26.25 -3.02 -21.96
C CYS A 353 -26.49 -4.49 -21.55
N GLY A 354 -26.45 -4.81 -20.25
CA GLY A 354 -26.83 -6.14 -19.76
C GLY A 354 -25.85 -7.25 -20.14
N ASP A 355 -24.62 -6.90 -20.48
CA ASP A 355 -23.54 -7.87 -20.59
C ASP A 355 -23.28 -8.45 -19.19
N GLU A 356 -23.45 -9.77 -19.04
CA GLU A 356 -23.15 -10.50 -17.79
C GLU A 356 -21.63 -10.70 -17.61
N SER A 357 -20.80 -10.09 -18.46
CA SER A 357 -19.36 -10.11 -18.30
C SER A 357 -18.97 -9.47 -16.96
N GLY A 358 -18.63 -10.32 -15.99
CA GLY A 358 -18.13 -9.96 -14.67
C GLY A 358 -16.69 -9.44 -14.72
N GLY A 359 -16.44 -8.47 -15.59
CA GLY A 359 -15.15 -7.81 -15.73
C GLY A 359 -14.95 -6.73 -14.67
N PRO A 360 -13.71 -6.28 -14.44
CA PRO A 360 -13.46 -5.11 -13.62
C PRO A 360 -14.05 -3.88 -14.33
N PHE A 361 -15.09 -3.30 -13.74
CA PHE A 361 -15.69 -2.08 -14.27
C PHE A 361 -14.82 -0.88 -13.91
N PRO A 362 -14.67 0.11 -14.81
CA PRO A 362 -13.93 1.33 -14.49
C PRO A 362 -14.52 2.02 -13.26
N SER A 363 -13.66 2.35 -12.30
CA SER A 363 -13.99 3.16 -11.11
C SER A 363 -13.23 4.50 -11.05
N SER A 364 -12.32 4.71 -12.00
CA SER A 364 -11.55 5.94 -12.16
C SER A 364 -11.59 6.38 -13.63
N PHE A 365 -11.82 7.67 -13.86
CA PHE A 365 -12.11 8.22 -15.18
C PHE A 365 -11.17 9.37 -15.50
N THR A 366 -10.61 9.42 -16.71
CA THR A 366 -9.73 10.51 -17.12
C THR A 366 -10.56 11.69 -17.63
N PHE A 367 -10.31 12.86 -17.07
CA PHE A 367 -10.85 14.14 -17.51
C PHE A 367 -9.72 15.08 -17.95
N SER A 368 -9.89 15.70 -19.09
CA SER A 368 -9.02 16.73 -19.65
C SER A 368 -9.64 18.10 -19.40
N VAL A 369 -8.81 19.04 -18.94
CA VAL A 369 -9.21 20.44 -18.73
C VAL A 369 -8.30 21.32 -19.56
N ILE A 370 -8.90 22.00 -20.54
CA ILE A 370 -8.19 22.75 -21.59
C ILE A 370 -8.47 24.23 -21.42
N LYS A 371 -7.44 25.06 -21.62
CA LYS A 371 -7.56 26.51 -21.53
C LYS A 371 -8.19 27.07 -22.81
N SER A 372 -9.26 27.85 -22.66
CA SER A 372 -9.93 28.57 -23.75
C SER A 372 -10.10 30.03 -23.36
N GLY A 373 -9.26 30.90 -23.92
CA GLY A 373 -9.14 32.28 -23.48
C GLY A 373 -8.66 32.37 -22.02
N GLU A 374 -9.47 32.99 -21.16
CA GLU A 374 -9.22 33.08 -19.72
C GLU A 374 -9.87 31.93 -18.92
N ASN A 375 -10.68 31.09 -19.58
CA ASN A 375 -11.44 30.03 -18.92
C ASN A 375 -10.75 28.67 -19.04
N TRP A 376 -11.01 27.83 -18.06
CA TRP A 376 -10.68 26.41 -18.09
C TRP A 376 -11.96 25.62 -18.34
N LEU A 377 -11.95 24.79 -19.37
CA LEU A 377 -13.12 24.03 -19.81
C LEU A 377 -12.85 22.54 -19.69
N VAL A 378 -13.84 21.79 -19.23
CA VAL A 378 -13.82 20.32 -19.12
C VAL A 378 -14.26 19.72 -20.44
N MET A 379 -13.52 18.74 -20.93
CA MET A 379 -13.71 18.17 -22.27
C MET A 379 -14.57 16.90 -22.28
N GLU A 380 -14.74 16.23 -21.15
CA GLU A 380 -15.45 14.96 -21.04
C GLU A 380 -16.74 15.12 -20.21
N LEU A 381 -17.76 14.35 -20.57
CA LEU A 381 -18.99 14.20 -19.79
C LEU A 381 -18.78 13.19 -18.64
N PRO A 382 -19.64 13.21 -17.61
CA PRO A 382 -19.66 12.16 -16.60
C PRO A 382 -19.81 10.76 -17.22
N PRO A 383 -19.38 9.69 -16.52
CA PRO A 383 -19.56 8.32 -16.98
C PRO A 383 -21.02 8.06 -17.34
N TYR A 384 -21.26 7.26 -18.38
CA TYR A 384 -22.60 6.95 -18.86
C TYR A 384 -23.00 5.53 -18.44
N MET A 385 -24.22 5.37 -17.94
CA MET A 385 -24.88 4.07 -17.78
C MET A 385 -26.30 4.14 -18.37
N PRO A 386 -26.60 3.38 -19.45
CA PRO A 386 -27.87 3.44 -20.17
C PRO A 386 -29.09 2.94 -19.38
#